data_AF-A0A1Y6CZT2-F1
#
_entry.id   AF-A0A1Y6CZT2-F1
#
_cell.length_a   1.000
_cell.length_b   1.000
_cell.length_c   1.000
_cell.angle_alpha   90.00
_cell.angle_beta   90.00
_cell.angle_gamma   90.00
#
_symmetry.space_group_name_H-M   'P 1'
#
loop_
_entity.id
_entity.type
_entity.pdbx_description
1 polymer ?
#
loop_
_entity_poly.entity_id
_entity_poly.type
_entity_poly.pdbx_seq_one_letter_code
_entity_poly.pdbx_strand_id
1 'polypeptide(L)'
;MKIKNLTKVLGAFVLTSIMSGSVFAAESAGGVAAAFDDLVKNATAAADSAKAGDKDGCLNGAKAAKQDYKQLTGAATGKAMQDTITKLSQGKDLCSEGKVAEAAPILAEVAATLAKLRSELK
;
A
#
# COMPACT_ATOMS: atom_id res chain seq x y z
N MET A 1 -2.67 10.28 56.70
CA MET A 1 -1.50 10.24 55.80
C MET A 1 -2.00 10.50 54.38
N LYS A 2 -1.65 11.64 53.76
CA LYS A 2 -2.17 12.09 52.44
C LYS A 2 -1.13 11.77 51.36
N ILE A 3 -1.47 10.89 50.41
CA ILE A 3 -0.61 10.54 49.28
C ILE A 3 -0.73 11.65 48.23
N LYS A 4 0.38 12.35 47.98
CA LYS A 4 0.54 13.40 46.98
C LYS A 4 1.21 12.82 45.73
N ASN A 5 0.71 13.24 44.57
CA ASN A 5 1.42 13.42 43.29
C ASN A 5 1.84 12.14 42.53
N LEU A 6 0.94 11.70 41.65
CA LEU A 6 1.20 10.76 40.56
C LEU A 6 1.40 11.57 39.27
N THR A 7 2.56 12.20 39.14
CA THR A 7 2.97 12.88 37.90
C THR A 7 4.49 12.75 37.79
N LYS A 8 4.94 12.26 36.64
CA LYS A 8 6.33 11.96 36.22
C LYS A 8 6.74 10.48 36.31
N VAL A 9 6.17 9.67 35.42
CA VAL A 9 6.92 8.59 34.75
C VAL A 9 6.60 8.69 33.26
N LEU A 10 7.06 9.80 32.67
CA LEU A 10 7.17 9.97 31.22
C LEU A 10 8.55 9.42 30.85
N GLY A 11 8.67 8.10 30.81
CA GLY A 11 9.95 7.43 30.60
C GLY A 11 9.74 5.93 30.52
N ALA A 12 10.01 5.38 29.34
CA ALA A 12 10.01 3.97 29.00
C ALA A 12 8.65 3.25 28.99
N PHE A 13 7.95 3.35 27.87
CA PHE A 13 7.33 2.15 27.32
C PHE A 13 8.00 1.85 25.98
N VAL A 14 9.10 1.13 26.11
CA VAL A 14 9.75 0.36 25.05
C VAL A 14 8.70 -0.60 24.50
N LEU A 15 8.06 -0.22 23.39
CA LEU A 15 7.16 -1.08 22.61
C LEU A 15 8.00 -2.06 21.78
N THR A 16 8.73 -2.94 22.48
CA THR A 16 9.23 -4.17 21.89
C THR A 16 8.10 -5.20 21.97
N SER A 17 7.25 -5.20 20.96
CA SER A 17 6.28 -6.29 20.74
C SER A 17 6.06 -6.48 19.24
N ILE A 18 7.01 -7.18 18.62
CA ILE A 18 6.80 -8.26 17.65
C ILE A 18 5.46 -8.22 16.88
N MET A 19 5.49 -7.61 15.69
CA MET A 19 4.87 -8.22 14.51
C MET A 19 5.91 -8.22 13.37
N SER A 20 6.14 -9.41 12.84
CA SER A 20 7.06 -9.73 11.76
C SER A 20 6.74 -8.94 10.49
N GLY A 21 7.70 -8.10 10.04
CA GLY A 21 7.73 -7.41 8.75
C GLY A 21 6.73 -6.25 8.64
N SER A 22 7.09 -4.96 8.55
CA SER A 22 8.33 -4.33 8.14
C SER A 22 8.34 -2.93 8.73
N VAL A 23 9.23 -2.66 9.70
CA VAL A 23 9.60 -1.28 10.06
C VAL A 23 10.62 -0.83 9.02
N PHE A 24 10.14 -0.58 7.81
CA PHE A 24 10.81 0.31 6.89
C PHE A 24 9.86 1.47 6.66
N ALA A 25 9.88 2.42 7.60
CA ALA A 25 9.66 3.79 7.17
C ALA A 25 10.73 4.02 6.10
N ALA A 26 10.33 4.16 4.85
CA ALA A 26 11.20 4.55 3.76
C ALA A 26 11.67 6.01 4.02
N GLU A 27 12.57 6.20 4.99
CA GLU A 27 13.13 7.50 5.37
C GLU A 27 14.22 7.96 4.39
N SER A 28 14.64 7.09 3.47
CA SER A 28 15.57 7.40 2.38
C SER A 28 14.85 7.39 1.04
N ALA A 29 15.25 8.29 0.12
CA ALA A 29 14.73 8.33 -1.26
C ALA A 29 14.82 6.97 -1.98
N GLY A 30 15.80 6.14 -1.63
CA GLY A 30 15.91 4.76 -2.10
C GLY A 30 14.79 3.83 -1.60
N GLY A 31 14.30 4.01 -0.37
CA GLY A 31 13.15 3.27 0.16
C GLY A 31 11.84 3.67 -0.52
N VAL A 32 11.68 4.95 -0.87
CA VAL A 32 10.49 5.43 -1.60
C VAL A 32 10.49 4.89 -3.03
N ALA A 33 11.65 4.90 -3.68
CA ALA A 33 11.81 4.32 -5.02
C ALA A 33 11.55 2.79 -5.04
N ALA A 34 12.02 2.07 -4.02
CA ALA A 34 11.78 0.63 -3.87
C ALA A 34 10.30 0.33 -3.57
N ALA A 35 9.67 1.07 -2.66
CA ALA A 35 8.24 0.95 -2.36
C ALA A 35 7.37 1.25 -3.60
N PHE A 36 7.78 2.21 -4.45
CA PHE A 36 7.07 2.48 -5.70
C PHE A 36 7.23 1.31 -6.69
N ASP A 37 8.42 0.71 -6.78
CA ASP A 37 8.65 -0.45 -7.63
C ASP A 37 7.79 -1.65 -7.19
N ASP A 38 7.76 -1.95 -5.89
CA ASP A 38 6.91 -2.99 -5.31
C ASP A 38 5.42 -2.68 -5.52
N LEU A 39 5.01 -1.42 -5.38
CA LEU A 39 3.65 -0.96 -5.69
C LEU A 39 3.25 -1.29 -7.14
N VAL A 40 4.09 -0.94 -8.12
CA VAL A 40 3.83 -1.23 -9.54
C VAL A 40 3.77 -2.73 -9.78
N LYS A 41 4.70 -3.48 -9.19
CA LYS A 41 4.77 -4.94 -9.30
C LYS A 41 3.53 -5.62 -8.74
N ASN A 42 3.13 -5.26 -7.52
CA ASN A 42 1.98 -5.85 -6.84
C ASN A 42 0.65 -5.45 -7.49
N ALA A 43 0.54 -4.22 -8.02
CA ALA A 43 -0.62 -3.80 -8.81
C ALA A 43 -0.72 -4.56 -10.14
N THR A 44 0.40 -4.78 -10.82
CA THR A 44 0.47 -5.61 -12.04
C THR A 44 0.06 -7.05 -11.74
N ALA A 45 0.60 -7.64 -10.67
CA ALA A 45 0.26 -8.99 -10.24
C ALA A 45 -1.23 -9.13 -9.91
N ALA A 46 -1.83 -8.13 -9.27
CA ALA A 46 -3.27 -8.09 -8.99
C ALA A 46 -4.10 -8.06 -10.29
N ALA A 47 -3.68 -7.24 -11.27
CA ALA A 47 -4.34 -7.16 -12.56
C ALA A 47 -4.23 -8.47 -13.36
N ASP A 48 -3.08 -9.13 -13.32
CA ASP A 48 -2.87 -10.42 -14.01
C ASP A 48 -3.69 -11.54 -13.37
N SER A 49 -3.68 -11.61 -12.03
CA SER A 49 -4.54 -12.53 -11.27
C SER A 49 -6.02 -12.26 -11.55
N ALA A 50 -6.41 -10.99 -11.67
CA ALA A 50 -7.79 -10.64 -12.00
C ALA A 50 -8.19 -11.09 -13.40
N LYS A 51 -7.30 -10.94 -14.40
CA LYS A 51 -7.52 -11.46 -15.76
C LYS A 51 -7.59 -12.98 -15.80
N ALA A 52 -6.82 -13.65 -14.95
CA ALA A 52 -6.84 -15.10 -14.80
C ALA A 52 -8.08 -15.62 -14.05
N GLY A 53 -8.92 -14.73 -13.50
CA GLY A 53 -10.05 -15.11 -12.65
C GLY A 53 -9.64 -15.59 -11.25
N ASP A 54 -8.37 -15.39 -10.87
CA ASP A 54 -7.82 -15.78 -9.57
C ASP A 54 -8.16 -14.73 -8.51
N LYS A 55 -9.23 -15.00 -7.76
CA LYS A 55 -9.77 -14.11 -6.74
C LYS A 55 -8.75 -13.80 -5.64
N ASP A 56 -8.10 -14.84 -5.12
CA ASP A 56 -7.17 -14.73 -4.00
C ASP A 56 -5.90 -13.96 -4.37
N GLY A 57 -5.30 -14.25 -5.53
CA GLY A 57 -4.16 -13.49 -6.06
C GLY A 57 -4.51 -12.06 -6.38
N CYS A 58 -5.70 -11.79 -6.93
CA CYS A 58 -6.16 -10.42 -7.14
C CYS A 58 -6.24 -9.64 -5.82
N LEU A 59 -6.91 -10.22 -4.83
CA LEU A 59 -7.14 -9.56 -3.54
C LEU A 59 -5.84 -9.39 -2.75
N ASN A 60 -4.97 -10.39 -2.74
CA ASN A 60 -3.68 -10.31 -2.06
C ASN A 60 -2.75 -9.31 -2.75
N GLY A 61 -2.66 -9.33 -4.07
CA GLY A 61 -1.87 -8.37 -4.84
C GLY A 61 -2.34 -6.92 -4.62
N ALA A 62 -3.66 -6.69 -4.65
CA ALA A 62 -4.21 -5.36 -4.44
C ALA A 62 -4.04 -4.86 -2.99
N LYS A 63 -4.07 -5.75 -2.00
CA LYS A 63 -3.74 -5.42 -0.60
C LYS A 63 -2.25 -5.09 -0.43
N ALA A 64 -1.36 -5.87 -1.04
CA ALA A 64 0.08 -5.63 -1.01
C ALA A 64 0.40 -4.27 -1.65
N ALA A 65 -0.10 -4.00 -2.86
CA ALA A 65 0.06 -2.69 -3.50
C ALA A 65 -0.46 -1.54 -2.62
N LYS A 66 -1.58 -1.70 -1.91
CA LYS A 66 -2.07 -0.68 -0.98
C LYS A 66 -1.17 -0.49 0.24
N GLN A 67 -0.50 -1.56 0.71
CA GLN A 67 0.51 -1.48 1.77
C GLN A 67 1.75 -0.73 1.28
N ASP A 68 2.25 -1.04 0.10
CA ASP A 68 3.42 -0.36 -0.50
C ASP A 68 3.15 1.14 -0.67
N TYR A 69 1.93 1.50 -1.09
CA TYR A 69 1.52 2.89 -1.17
C TYR A 69 1.61 3.63 0.18
N LYS A 70 1.24 2.98 1.28
CA LYS A 70 1.32 3.61 2.62
C LYS A 70 2.77 3.84 3.06
N GLN A 71 3.71 3.07 2.52
CA GLN A 71 5.14 3.26 2.76
C GLN A 71 5.72 4.42 1.94
N LEU A 72 5.03 4.84 0.87
CA LEU A 72 5.37 6.06 0.15
C LEU A 72 5.00 7.26 1.03
N THR A 73 6.01 7.93 1.58
CA THR A 73 5.85 9.13 2.41
C THR A 73 6.11 10.40 1.60
N GLY A 74 5.36 11.47 1.90
CA GLY A 74 5.61 12.83 1.40
C GLY A 74 4.69 13.33 0.27
N ALA A 75 4.88 14.60 -0.10
CA ALA A 75 4.17 15.33 -1.16
C ALA A 75 4.33 14.73 -2.58
N ALA A 76 5.08 13.64 -2.73
CA ALA A 76 5.33 12.94 -3.99
C ALA A 76 4.09 12.18 -4.52
N THR A 77 3.08 11.95 -3.69
CA THR A 77 1.81 11.34 -4.11
C THR A 77 0.81 12.43 -4.49
N GLY A 78 0.96 13.00 -5.69
CA GLY A 78 0.04 14.00 -6.23
C GLY A 78 -1.37 13.45 -6.48
N LYS A 79 -2.29 14.32 -6.97
CA LYS A 79 -3.70 13.95 -7.26
C LYS A 79 -3.83 12.70 -8.14
N ALA A 80 -2.94 12.54 -9.13
CA ALA A 80 -2.93 11.37 -10.01
C ALA A 80 -2.69 10.06 -9.23
N MET A 81 -1.79 10.07 -8.25
CA MET A 81 -1.50 8.89 -7.45
C MET A 81 -2.63 8.59 -6.46
N GLN A 82 -3.24 9.61 -5.86
CA GLN A 82 -4.42 9.44 -5.00
C GLN A 82 -5.62 8.86 -5.76
N ASP A 83 -5.87 9.33 -6.99
CA ASP A 83 -6.90 8.79 -7.89
C ASP A 83 -6.62 7.31 -8.22
N THR A 84 -5.37 7.02 -8.56
CA THR A 84 -4.92 5.65 -8.89
C THR A 84 -5.11 4.70 -7.71
N ILE A 85 -4.80 5.12 -6.48
CA ILE A 85 -5.01 4.29 -5.28
C ILE A 85 -6.47 4.15 -4.89
N THR A 86 -7.30 5.14 -5.23
CA THR A 86 -8.75 5.04 -5.10
C THR A 86 -9.29 3.95 -6.02
N LYS A 87 -8.87 3.95 -7.30
CA LYS A 87 -9.18 2.87 -8.25
C LYS A 87 -8.63 1.52 -7.80
N LEU A 88 -7.41 1.47 -7.26
CA LEU A 88 -6.85 0.24 -6.67
C LEU A 88 -7.75 -0.29 -5.54
N SER A 89 -8.26 0.60 -4.68
CA SER A 89 -9.17 0.22 -3.60
C SER A 89 -10.52 -0.29 -4.13
N GLN A 90 -11.05 0.30 -5.20
CA GLN A 90 -12.25 -0.20 -5.89
C GLN A 90 -12.01 -1.59 -6.48
N GLY A 91 -10.91 -1.80 -7.20
CA GLY A 91 -10.54 -3.11 -7.74
C GLY A 91 -10.35 -4.17 -6.64
N LYS A 92 -9.74 -3.78 -5.50
CA LYS A 92 -9.60 -4.63 -4.32
C LYS A 92 -10.97 -5.03 -3.73
N ASP A 93 -11.93 -4.11 -3.67
CA ASP A 93 -13.29 -4.41 -3.18
C ASP A 93 -14.04 -5.34 -4.12
N LEU A 94 -13.99 -5.09 -5.44
CA LEU A 94 -14.55 -5.97 -6.45
C LEU A 94 -13.95 -7.38 -6.38
N CYS A 95 -12.64 -7.50 -6.20
CA CYS A 95 -12.00 -8.81 -5.97
C CYS A 95 -12.44 -9.44 -4.65
N SER A 96 -12.71 -8.67 -3.59
CA SER A 96 -13.28 -9.20 -2.33
C SER A 96 -14.70 -9.75 -2.52
N GLU A 97 -15.51 -9.05 -3.31
CA GLU A 97 -16.87 -9.46 -3.70
C GLU A 97 -16.87 -10.66 -4.67
N GLY A 98 -15.71 -11.05 -5.22
CA GLY A 98 -15.61 -12.11 -6.24
C GLY A 98 -15.97 -11.64 -7.65
N LYS A 99 -16.12 -10.33 -7.87
CA LYS A 99 -16.34 -9.69 -9.16
C LYS A 99 -15.00 -9.46 -9.87
N VAL A 100 -14.23 -10.52 -10.02
CA VAL A 100 -12.84 -10.47 -10.52
C VAL A 100 -12.78 -9.95 -11.97
N ALA A 101 -13.79 -10.29 -12.78
CA ALA A 101 -13.92 -9.80 -14.15
C ALA A 101 -14.14 -8.28 -14.24
N GLU A 102 -14.85 -7.68 -13.28
CA GLU A 102 -15.04 -6.22 -13.20
C GLU A 102 -13.80 -5.53 -12.63
N ALA A 103 -13.06 -6.21 -11.75
CA ALA A 103 -11.81 -5.71 -11.18
C ALA A 103 -10.66 -5.67 -12.21
N ALA A 104 -10.62 -6.62 -13.15
CA ALA A 104 -9.54 -6.76 -14.13
C ALA A 104 -9.24 -5.48 -14.94
N PRO A 105 -10.22 -4.81 -15.60
CA PRO A 105 -9.94 -3.57 -16.33
C PRO A 105 -9.51 -2.43 -15.40
N ILE A 106 -10.10 -2.31 -14.20
CA ILE A 106 -9.76 -1.26 -13.23
C ILE A 106 -8.33 -1.44 -12.73
N LEU A 107 -7.94 -2.66 -12.36
CA LEU A 107 -6.59 -2.96 -11.89
C LEU A 107 -5.55 -2.86 -13.00
N ALA A 108 -5.91 -3.17 -14.26
CA ALA A 108 -5.04 -2.96 -15.40
C ALA A 108 -4.77 -1.46 -15.65
N GLU A 109 -5.79 -0.60 -15.55
CA GLU A 109 -5.61 0.86 -15.61
C GLU A 109 -4.72 1.36 -14.48
N VAL A 110 -4.90 0.83 -13.27
CA VAL A 110 -4.07 1.17 -12.10
C VAL A 110 -2.62 0.81 -12.36
N ALA A 111 -2.33 -0.42 -12.78
CA ALA A 111 -0.97 -0.87 -13.08
C ALA A 111 -0.30 0.00 -14.17
N ALA A 112 -1.03 0.32 -15.24
CA ALA A 112 -0.54 1.18 -16.32
C ALA A 112 -0.26 2.60 -15.83
N THR A 113 -1.16 3.17 -15.01
CA THR A 113 -0.98 4.53 -14.47
C THR A 113 0.19 4.59 -13.50
N LEU A 114 0.36 3.58 -12.63
CA LEU A 114 1.50 3.49 -11.74
C LEU A 114 2.82 3.34 -12.51
N ALA A 115 2.87 2.50 -13.55
CA ALA A 115 4.07 2.37 -14.39
C ALA A 115 4.44 3.70 -15.08
N LYS A 116 3.44 4.48 -15.52
CA LYS A 116 3.65 5.82 -16.07
C LYS A 116 4.20 6.78 -15.01
N LEU A 117 3.55 6.85 -13.84
CA LEU A 117 4.00 7.70 -12.73
C LEU A 117 5.42 7.35 -12.25
N ARG A 118 5.79 6.06 -12.21
CA ARG A 118 7.15 5.61 -11.89
C ARG A 118 8.18 6.17 -12.87
N SER A 119 7.81 6.22 -14.15
CA SER A 119 8.65 6.72 -15.22
C SER A 119 8.81 8.25 -15.17
N GLU A 120 7.77 8.97 -14.71
CA GLU A 120 7.83 10.43 -14.50
C GLU A 120 8.60 10.84 -13.23
N LEU A 121 8.76 9.92 -12.27
CA LEU A 121 9.57 10.09 -11.04
C LEU A 121 11.07 9.80 -11.24
N LYS A 122 11.49 9.42 -12.44
CA LYS A 122 12.86 9.04 -12.79
C LYS A 122 13.62 10.20 -13.41
#